data_AF-A0A1H9H503-F1
#
_entry.id   AF-A0A1H9H503-F1
#
_cell.length_a   1.000
_cell.length_b   1.000
_cell.length_c   1.000
_cell.angle_alpha   90.00
_cell.angle_beta   90.00
_cell.angle_gamma   90.00
#
_symmetry.space_group_name_H-M   'P 1'
#
loop_
_entity.id
_entity.type
_entity.pdbx_description
1 polymer ?
#
loop_
_entity_poly.entity_id
_entity_poly.type
_entity_poly.pdbx_seq_one_letter_code
_entity_poly.pdbx_strand_id
1 'polypeptide(L)'
;MTTSSNTSSNTRRRILHWATAALSLVLFTVLGMESAFAAIPIGQSRTGKATYYNDAGYGACGTPINASTDMLVAVSYQWWTAPNPNNDELCQGISVEVSYNGRTITVPVKDKCMGCTSEHIDLSLPAIRSLGTGDVLNGITWKFVRSGGGGGACATARNWAAGTPYTAGTVVRYTDGRYYIAEHDNPGYDPIISTWYWDPYAC
;
A
#
# COMPACT_ATOMS: atom_id res chain seq x y z
N MET A 1 -50.23 14.57 52.10
CA MET A 1 -51.68 14.53 51.85
C MET A 1 -51.90 15.20 50.50
N THR A 2 -52.02 14.42 49.41
CA THR A 2 -53.30 14.18 48.70
C THR A 2 -54.01 15.50 48.40
N THR A 3 -54.13 15.99 47.16
CA THR A 3 -54.68 15.31 45.97
C THR A 3 -54.45 16.14 44.68
N SER A 4 -54.30 15.41 43.56
CA SER A 4 -54.71 15.76 42.19
C SER A 4 -56.15 16.34 42.14
N SER A 5 -56.75 16.96 41.12
CA SER A 5 -56.57 17.05 39.68
C SER A 5 -57.72 17.92 39.13
N ASN A 6 -57.47 18.57 37.98
CA ASN A 6 -58.39 18.87 36.87
C ASN A 6 -59.76 19.53 37.08
N THR A 7 -59.94 20.66 36.39
CA THR A 7 -61.18 20.90 35.63
C THR A 7 -60.83 21.55 34.29
N SER A 8 -61.20 20.86 33.21
CA SER A 8 -61.10 21.27 31.82
C SER A 8 -62.50 21.61 31.31
N SER A 9 -62.68 22.77 30.68
CA SER A 9 -63.67 22.99 29.60
C SER A 9 -63.58 24.44 29.11
N ASN A 10 -62.96 24.69 27.96
CA ASN A 10 -63.61 24.76 26.63
C ASN A 10 -64.47 26.02 26.43
N THR A 11 -63.83 27.08 25.91
CA THR A 11 -64.53 28.12 25.14
C THR A 11 -64.02 28.09 23.71
N ARG A 12 -64.84 27.50 22.82
CA ARG A 12 -64.65 27.47 21.37
C ARG A 12 -64.66 28.91 20.81
N ARG A 13 -63.63 29.29 20.06
CA ARG A 13 -63.74 30.33 19.03
C ARG A 13 -63.22 29.83 17.69
N ARG A 14 -63.98 30.18 16.67
CA ARG A 14 -64.02 29.62 15.32
C ARG A 14 -62.95 30.26 14.44
N ILE A 15 -62.25 29.41 13.68
CA ILE A 15 -61.98 29.49 12.22
C ILE A 15 -61.23 30.75 11.70
N LEU A 16 -60.03 30.59 11.09
CA LEU A 16 -59.79 30.66 9.63
C LEU A 16 -58.27 30.57 9.28
N HIS A 17 -57.91 29.52 8.52
CA HIS A 17 -56.80 29.27 7.57
C HIS A 17 -55.54 30.14 7.60
N TRP A 18 -54.34 29.53 7.73
CA TRP A 18 -53.21 29.69 6.79
C TRP A 18 -52.32 28.43 6.78
N ALA A 19 -51.84 28.14 5.57
CA ALA A 19 -51.07 27.02 5.05
C ALA A 19 -50.02 26.31 5.94
N THR A 20 -49.91 25.00 5.68
CA THR A 20 -48.80 24.11 5.99
C THR A 20 -47.43 24.66 5.60
N ALA A 21 -46.44 24.53 6.49
CA ALA A 21 -45.05 24.40 6.11
C ALA A 21 -44.36 23.39 7.04
N ALA A 22 -44.57 22.10 6.75
CA ALA A 22 -43.56 21.11 7.08
C ALA A 22 -42.45 21.27 6.04
N LEU A 23 -41.25 21.69 6.45
CA LEU A 23 -40.06 21.56 5.61
C LEU A 23 -38.88 21.08 6.47
N SER A 24 -38.88 19.76 6.62
CA SER A 24 -37.75 18.86 6.52
C SER A 24 -36.38 19.35 7.02
N LEU A 25 -35.98 18.76 8.14
CA LEU A 25 -34.60 18.58 8.57
C LEU A 25 -33.83 17.82 7.47
N VAL A 26 -33.10 18.51 6.61
CA VAL A 26 -32.10 17.85 5.74
C VAL A 26 -30.77 17.92 6.47
N LEU A 27 -30.54 16.93 7.34
CA LEU A 27 -29.20 16.59 7.78
C LEU A 27 -28.48 15.98 6.57
N PHE A 28 -27.72 16.79 5.84
CA PHE A 28 -26.78 16.28 4.83
C PHE A 28 -25.64 15.57 5.58
N THR A 29 -25.87 14.33 6.01
CA THR A 29 -24.77 13.41 6.22
C THR A 29 -24.19 13.13 4.84
N VAL A 30 -23.07 13.77 4.52
CA VAL A 30 -22.23 13.33 3.42
C VAL A 30 -21.70 11.96 3.84
N LEU A 31 -22.44 10.91 3.51
CA LEU A 31 -21.83 9.59 3.36
C LEU A 31 -20.89 9.76 2.17
N GLY A 32 -19.64 10.07 2.46
CA GLY A 32 -18.57 9.80 1.53
C GLY A 32 -18.67 8.32 1.20
N MET A 33 -19.28 8.01 0.06
CA MET A 33 -19.13 6.69 -0.54
C MET A 33 -17.69 6.68 -1.04
N GLU A 34 -16.77 6.36 -0.14
CA GLU A 34 -15.42 6.01 -0.56
C GLU A 34 -15.57 4.82 -1.48
N SER A 35 -15.20 5.01 -2.74
CA SER A 35 -15.15 3.94 -3.72
C SER A 35 -14.33 2.81 -3.13
N ALA A 36 -14.98 1.71 -2.77
CA ALA A 36 -14.30 0.47 -2.43
C ALA A 36 -13.73 -0.12 -3.73
N PHE A 37 -12.66 0.48 -4.24
CA PHE A 37 -11.70 -0.29 -5.02
C PHE A 37 -11.25 -1.44 -4.11
N ALA A 38 -11.15 -2.65 -4.65
CA ALA A 38 -10.62 -3.77 -3.91
C ALA A 38 -9.17 -3.42 -3.54
N ALA A 39 -8.96 -2.93 -2.32
CA ALA A 39 -7.65 -2.53 -1.84
C ALA A 39 -6.69 -3.72 -1.96
N ILE A 40 -5.46 -3.43 -2.37
CA ILE A 40 -4.40 -4.44 -2.43
C ILE A 40 -4.35 -5.15 -1.06
N PRO A 41 -4.41 -6.50 -1.00
CA PRO A 41 -4.53 -7.22 0.26
C PRO A 41 -3.19 -7.26 1.00
N ILE A 42 -2.81 -6.13 1.61
CA ILE A 42 -1.56 -5.95 2.35
C ILE A 42 -1.50 -6.92 3.53
N GLY A 43 -0.35 -7.56 3.72
CA GLY A 43 -0.09 -8.50 4.81
C GLY A 43 -0.75 -9.88 4.65
N GLN A 44 -1.65 -10.05 3.68
CA GLN A 44 -2.31 -11.34 3.45
C GLN A 44 -1.39 -12.29 2.68
N SER A 45 -0.90 -13.28 3.42
CA SER A 45 -0.01 -14.31 2.89
C SER A 45 -0.74 -15.29 1.98
N ARG A 46 -0.08 -15.69 0.90
CA ARG A 46 -0.55 -16.68 -0.06
C ARG A 46 0.59 -17.59 -0.50
N THR A 47 0.22 -18.80 -0.90
CA THR A 47 1.16 -19.79 -1.46
C THR A 47 1.05 -19.79 -2.97
N GLY A 48 2.19 -19.86 -3.66
CA GLY A 48 2.22 -19.84 -5.11
C GLY A 48 3.55 -20.30 -5.69
N LYS A 49 3.91 -19.75 -6.84
CA LYS A 49 5.19 -20.01 -7.50
C LYS A 49 5.88 -18.70 -7.89
N ALA A 50 7.21 -18.74 -7.90
CA ALA A 50 8.02 -17.70 -8.53
C ALA A 50 8.73 -18.25 -9.77
N THR A 51 8.75 -17.46 -10.83
CA THR A 51 9.71 -17.58 -11.94
C THR A 51 10.61 -16.35 -11.94
N TYR A 52 11.41 -16.19 -12.99
CA TYR A 52 12.13 -14.95 -13.19
C TYR A 52 12.10 -14.47 -14.63
N TYR A 53 12.40 -13.18 -14.77
CA TYR A 53 12.68 -12.51 -16.03
C TYR A 53 13.94 -11.64 -15.89
N ASN A 54 14.51 -11.21 -17.02
CA ASN A 54 15.76 -10.46 -17.07
C ASN A 54 15.75 -9.32 -18.10
N ASP A 55 14.57 -8.84 -18.47
CA ASP A 55 14.40 -7.77 -19.46
C ASP A 55 14.89 -6.41 -18.93
N ALA A 56 15.32 -5.55 -19.83
CA ALA A 56 15.63 -4.16 -19.57
C ALA A 56 14.77 -3.26 -20.46
N GLY A 57 14.31 -2.13 -19.91
CA GLY A 57 13.38 -1.26 -20.61
C GLY A 57 12.54 -0.45 -19.63
N TYR A 58 11.25 -0.32 -19.89
CA TYR A 58 10.29 0.31 -18.98
C TYR A 58 9.32 -0.75 -18.46
N GLY A 59 9.20 -0.86 -17.15
CA GLY A 59 8.18 -1.70 -16.54
C GLY A 59 6.79 -1.07 -16.65
N ALA A 60 5.75 -1.83 -16.32
CA ALA A 60 4.37 -1.38 -16.32
C ALA A 60 4.10 -0.17 -15.39
N CYS A 61 4.97 0.10 -14.42
CA CYS A 61 4.90 1.32 -13.60
C CYS A 61 5.42 2.59 -14.31
N GLY A 62 5.84 2.49 -15.58
CA GLY A 62 6.28 3.64 -16.37
C GLY A 62 7.68 4.15 -16.01
N THR A 63 8.45 3.38 -15.23
CA THR A 63 9.83 3.69 -14.85
C THR A 63 10.81 2.75 -15.56
N PRO A 64 12.04 3.21 -15.86
CA PRO A 64 13.09 2.32 -16.33
C PRO A 64 13.36 1.18 -15.35
N ILE A 65 13.60 -0.02 -15.87
CA ILE A 65 14.00 -1.21 -15.12
C ILE A 65 15.12 -1.95 -15.86
N ASN A 66 15.94 -2.65 -15.10
CA ASN A 66 16.82 -3.69 -15.60
C ASN A 66 16.69 -4.95 -14.73
N ALA A 67 15.77 -5.85 -15.07
CA ALA A 67 15.51 -7.07 -14.29
C ALA A 67 16.68 -8.07 -14.28
N SER A 68 17.74 -7.83 -15.07
CA SER A 68 18.99 -8.60 -14.96
C SER A 68 19.87 -8.15 -13.79
N THR A 69 19.70 -6.93 -13.27
CA THR A 69 20.54 -6.33 -12.23
C THR A 69 19.77 -5.79 -11.03
N ASP A 70 18.54 -5.34 -11.22
CA ASP A 70 17.75 -4.64 -10.22
C ASP A 70 16.93 -5.65 -9.39
N MET A 71 16.70 -5.35 -8.11
CA MET A 71 15.82 -6.14 -7.24
C MET A 71 14.39 -5.64 -7.39
N LEU A 72 13.53 -6.40 -8.09
CA LEU A 72 12.15 -6.01 -8.37
C LEU A 72 11.28 -7.24 -8.64
N VAL A 73 9.97 -7.03 -8.74
CA VAL A 73 9.00 -8.07 -9.10
C VAL A 73 8.00 -7.55 -10.13
N ALA A 74 7.65 -8.43 -11.08
CA ALA A 74 6.47 -8.30 -11.90
C ALA A 74 5.32 -9.11 -11.28
N VAL A 75 4.19 -8.46 -11.02
CA VAL A 75 3.01 -9.11 -10.42
C VAL A 75 1.94 -9.38 -11.47
N SER A 76 1.17 -10.46 -11.29
CA SER A 76 0.12 -10.85 -12.24
C SER A 76 -0.81 -9.70 -12.59
N TYR A 77 -1.15 -9.59 -13.87
CA TYR A 77 -2.12 -8.61 -14.39
C TYR A 77 -3.45 -8.60 -13.63
N GLN A 78 -3.83 -9.70 -12.97
CA GLN A 78 -5.07 -9.82 -12.21
C GLN A 78 -5.12 -8.92 -10.98
N TRP A 79 -3.97 -8.44 -10.49
CA TRP A 79 -3.89 -7.49 -9.38
C TRP A 79 -3.96 -6.02 -9.81
N TRP A 80 -3.87 -5.75 -11.13
CA TRP A 80 -3.89 -4.40 -11.67
C TRP A 80 -5.32 -3.97 -11.95
N THR A 81 -5.64 -2.74 -11.58
CA THR A 81 -6.99 -2.18 -11.67
C THR A 81 -7.05 -0.89 -12.46
N ALA A 82 -5.94 -0.15 -12.56
CA ALA A 82 -5.89 1.11 -13.28
C ALA A 82 -5.89 0.89 -14.81
N PRO A 83 -6.67 1.68 -15.58
CA PRO A 83 -6.63 1.64 -17.03
C PRO A 83 -5.24 1.98 -17.59
N ASN A 84 -4.56 2.95 -16.98
CA ASN A 84 -3.16 3.23 -17.23
C ASN A 84 -2.32 2.57 -16.13
N PRO A 85 -1.51 1.54 -16.44
CA PRO A 85 -0.75 0.82 -15.42
C PRO A 85 0.27 1.73 -14.70
N ASN A 86 0.79 2.77 -15.35
CA ASN A 86 1.74 3.68 -14.72
C ASN A 86 1.16 4.38 -13.48
N ASN A 87 -0.17 4.46 -13.38
CA ASN A 87 -0.90 5.12 -12.29
C ASN A 87 -1.55 4.11 -11.33
N ASP A 88 -1.28 2.80 -11.46
CA ASP A 88 -1.85 1.77 -10.61
C ASP A 88 -1.36 1.91 -9.16
N GLU A 89 -2.20 1.53 -8.19
CA GLU A 89 -1.84 1.56 -6.76
C GLU A 89 -0.67 0.61 -6.48
N LEU A 90 -0.51 -0.46 -7.27
CA LEU A 90 0.65 -1.35 -7.20
C LEU A 90 1.99 -0.64 -7.46
N CYS A 91 1.98 0.49 -8.17
CA CYS A 91 3.18 1.27 -8.45
C CYS A 91 3.50 2.31 -7.37
N GLN A 92 2.63 2.45 -6.35
CA GLN A 92 2.68 3.53 -5.37
C GLN A 92 3.18 3.01 -4.01
N GLY A 93 4.45 2.59 -3.98
CA GLY A 93 5.09 2.12 -2.74
C GLY A 93 4.56 0.77 -2.27
N ILE A 94 4.29 -0.15 -3.20
CA ILE A 94 3.96 -1.54 -2.91
C ILE A 94 5.15 -2.44 -3.27
N SER A 95 5.42 -3.39 -2.38
CA SER A 95 6.43 -4.43 -2.53
C SER A 95 5.80 -5.80 -2.30
N VAL A 96 6.53 -6.84 -2.69
CA VAL A 96 6.22 -8.22 -2.33
C VAL A 96 7.29 -8.72 -1.37
N GLU A 97 6.86 -9.12 -0.17
CA GLU A 97 7.68 -9.95 0.72
C GLU A 97 7.46 -11.41 0.32
N VAL A 98 8.52 -12.09 -0.08
CA VAL A 98 8.50 -13.48 -0.53
C VAL A 98 9.47 -14.31 0.31
N SER A 99 9.01 -15.48 0.74
CA SER A 99 9.74 -16.43 1.55
C SER A 99 9.80 -17.81 0.88
N TYR A 100 10.99 -18.40 0.84
CA TYR A 100 11.25 -19.73 0.31
C TYR A 100 12.48 -20.35 0.97
N ASN A 101 12.40 -21.63 1.39
CA ASN A 101 13.51 -22.35 2.02
C ASN A 101 14.21 -21.58 3.16
N GLY A 102 13.44 -20.89 4.01
CA GLY A 102 13.97 -20.12 5.15
C GLY A 102 14.65 -18.79 4.77
N ARG A 103 14.62 -18.40 3.50
CA ARG A 103 15.09 -17.10 3.02
C ARG A 103 13.89 -16.21 2.72
N THR A 104 14.02 -14.92 3.03
CA THR A 104 12.99 -13.92 2.79
C THR A 104 13.61 -12.68 2.17
N ILE A 105 13.00 -12.18 1.10
CA ILE A 105 13.35 -10.89 0.49
C ILE A 105 12.09 -10.05 0.34
N THR A 106 12.27 -8.74 0.30
CA THR A 106 11.22 -7.78 -0.04
C THR A 106 11.68 -7.02 -1.27
N VAL A 107 10.88 -7.04 -2.33
CA VAL A 107 11.20 -6.40 -3.60
C VAL A 107 10.04 -5.52 -4.09
N PRO A 108 10.33 -4.31 -4.62
CA PRO A 108 9.29 -3.41 -5.09
C PRO A 108 8.58 -3.96 -6.32
N VAL A 109 7.27 -3.72 -6.41
CA VAL A 109 6.50 -3.96 -7.63
C VAL A 109 6.88 -2.86 -8.61
N LYS A 110 7.47 -3.25 -9.74
CA LYS A 110 7.85 -2.32 -10.82
C LYS A 110 7.22 -2.69 -12.16
N ASP A 111 6.60 -3.86 -12.26
CA ASP A 111 6.15 -4.40 -13.54
C ASP A 111 4.95 -5.34 -13.44
N LYS A 112 4.34 -5.64 -14.58
CA LYS A 112 3.13 -6.45 -14.73
C LYS A 112 3.42 -7.71 -15.54
N CYS A 113 3.18 -8.87 -14.93
CA CYS A 113 3.26 -10.14 -15.62
C CYS A 113 1.92 -10.50 -16.28
N MET A 114 1.87 -10.46 -17.62
CA MET A 114 0.66 -10.79 -18.39
C MET A 114 0.38 -12.29 -18.49
N GLY A 115 1.40 -13.15 -18.30
CA GLY A 115 1.26 -14.61 -18.37
C GLY A 115 1.04 -15.30 -17.01
N CYS A 116 1.09 -14.54 -15.91
CA CYS A 116 1.05 -15.09 -14.55
C CYS A 116 -0.39 -15.21 -14.03
N THR A 117 -0.68 -16.29 -13.30
CA THR A 117 -1.88 -16.41 -12.45
C THR A 117 -1.76 -15.51 -11.21
N SER A 118 -2.86 -15.27 -10.47
CA SER A 118 -2.86 -14.40 -9.29
C SER A 118 -1.82 -14.77 -8.22
N GLU A 119 -1.47 -16.04 -8.05
CA GLU A 119 -0.46 -16.51 -7.08
C GLU A 119 0.95 -16.67 -7.68
N HIS A 120 1.13 -16.39 -8.97
CA HIS A 120 2.41 -16.47 -9.67
C HIS A 120 3.04 -15.07 -9.75
N ILE A 121 4.20 -14.91 -9.13
CA ILE A 121 5.04 -13.70 -9.24
C ILE A 121 6.25 -13.97 -10.13
N ASP A 122 6.68 -12.98 -10.90
CA ASP A 122 7.85 -13.08 -11.75
C ASP A 122 8.95 -12.17 -11.19
N LEU A 123 9.93 -12.77 -10.54
CA LEU A 123 11.00 -12.02 -9.86
C LEU A 123 12.07 -11.58 -10.86
N SER A 124 12.80 -10.52 -10.56
CA SER A 124 14.04 -10.26 -11.30
C SER A 124 15.08 -11.37 -11.07
N LEU A 125 16.04 -11.49 -11.99
CA LEU A 125 17.12 -12.48 -11.88
C LEU A 125 17.86 -12.42 -10.53
N PRO A 126 18.34 -11.27 -10.02
CA PRO A 126 18.99 -11.23 -8.71
C PRO A 126 18.02 -11.55 -7.55
N ALA A 127 16.72 -11.24 -7.69
CA ALA A 127 15.73 -11.51 -6.67
C ALA A 127 15.45 -13.00 -6.51
N ILE A 128 15.21 -13.75 -7.60
CA ILE A 128 15.01 -15.20 -7.49
C ILE A 128 16.26 -15.91 -6.95
N ARG A 129 17.45 -15.45 -7.37
CA ARG A 129 18.74 -16.03 -6.95
C ARG A 129 19.04 -15.79 -5.47
N SER A 130 18.43 -14.77 -4.87
CA SER A 130 18.51 -14.53 -3.42
C SER A 130 17.68 -15.53 -2.59
N LEU A 131 16.70 -16.21 -3.21
CA LEU A 131 15.86 -17.23 -2.60
C LEU A 131 16.31 -18.66 -2.91
N GLY A 132 16.81 -18.91 -4.13
CA GLY A 132 17.25 -20.24 -4.57
C GLY A 132 17.82 -20.25 -5.99
N THR A 133 18.43 -21.37 -6.39
CA THR A 133 19.13 -21.51 -7.68
C THR A 133 18.26 -22.05 -8.82
N GLY A 134 17.01 -22.43 -8.55
CA GLY A 134 16.08 -22.92 -9.57
C GLY A 134 15.46 -21.78 -10.38
N ASP A 135 15.07 -22.08 -11.62
CA ASP A 135 14.37 -21.12 -12.50
C ASP A 135 12.87 -21.01 -12.16
N VAL A 136 12.34 -22.02 -11.48
CA VAL A 136 10.99 -22.03 -10.91
C VAL A 136 11.07 -22.45 -9.45
N LEU A 137 10.52 -21.64 -8.55
CA LEU A 137 10.38 -21.95 -7.13
C LEU A 137 8.90 -22.23 -6.86
N ASN A 138 8.54 -23.48 -6.56
CA ASN A 138 7.17 -23.87 -6.25
C ASN A 138 6.94 -23.87 -4.73
N GLY A 139 5.75 -23.49 -4.29
CA GLY A 139 5.42 -23.46 -2.87
C GLY A 139 6.05 -22.28 -2.13
N ILE A 140 6.41 -21.21 -2.85
CA ILE A 140 6.79 -19.95 -2.20
C ILE A 140 5.60 -19.42 -1.41
N THR A 141 5.91 -18.71 -0.32
CA THR A 141 4.91 -17.95 0.43
C THR A 141 5.19 -16.48 0.22
N TRP A 142 4.20 -15.69 -0.18
CA TRP A 142 4.39 -14.27 -0.42
C TRP A 142 3.19 -13.43 0.01
N LYS A 143 3.40 -12.13 0.20
CA LYS A 143 2.35 -11.16 0.52
C LYS A 143 2.71 -9.79 -0.05
N PHE A 144 1.71 -9.01 -0.40
CA PHE A 144 1.92 -7.57 -0.61
C PHE A 144 2.26 -6.93 0.72
N VAL A 145 3.25 -6.05 0.70
CA VAL A 145 3.60 -5.15 1.80
C VAL A 145 3.69 -3.75 1.21
N ARG A 146 3.48 -2.72 2.02
CA ARG A 146 3.92 -1.40 1.59
C ARG A 146 5.46 -1.40 1.60
N SER A 147 6.09 -0.71 0.66
CA SER A 147 7.45 -0.20 0.79
C SER A 147 7.42 0.78 1.98
N GLY A 148 7.37 0.22 3.20
CA GLY A 148 6.77 0.92 4.35
C GLY A 148 6.22 0.02 5.46
N GLY A 149 5.67 -1.12 5.10
CA GLY A 149 4.73 -1.87 5.94
C GLY A 149 5.36 -2.78 6.98
N GLY A 150 6.42 -2.35 7.65
CA GLY A 150 6.89 -2.96 8.88
C GLY A 150 6.45 -2.11 10.05
N GLY A 151 5.27 -2.38 10.64
CA GLY A 151 4.84 -1.69 11.87
C GLY A 151 5.89 -1.75 13.00
N GLY A 152 6.82 -2.72 12.95
CA GLY A 152 8.00 -2.77 13.81
C GLY A 152 9.15 -1.86 13.38
N ALA A 153 9.42 -1.73 12.08
CA ALA A 153 10.55 -0.93 11.56
C ALA A 153 10.38 0.56 11.87
N CYS A 154 9.16 1.08 11.72
CA CYS A 154 8.81 2.46 12.08
C CYS A 154 8.94 2.73 13.59
N ALA A 155 8.53 1.77 14.43
CA ALA A 155 8.61 1.88 15.87
C ALA A 155 10.06 1.92 16.38
N THR A 156 10.99 1.29 15.65
CA THR A 156 12.42 1.24 15.99
C THR A 156 13.30 2.14 15.11
N ALA A 157 12.71 2.90 14.17
CA ALA A 157 13.48 3.70 13.22
C ALA A 157 14.25 4.80 13.95
N ARG A 158 15.57 4.81 13.78
CA ARG A 158 16.44 5.88 14.29
C ARG A 158 16.30 7.14 13.42
N ASN A 159 16.55 8.31 13.99
CA ASN A 159 16.67 9.53 13.19
C ASN A 159 17.85 9.40 12.21
N TRP A 160 17.68 9.94 11.00
CA TRP A 160 18.75 10.01 10.02
C TRP A 160 19.87 10.96 10.51
N ALA A 161 21.12 10.63 10.18
CA ALA A 161 22.30 11.40 10.50
C ALA A 161 23.23 11.49 9.28
N ALA A 162 23.63 12.71 8.92
CA ALA A 162 24.49 12.98 7.77
C ALA A 162 25.83 12.22 7.86
N GLY A 163 26.26 11.62 6.74
CA GLY A 163 27.52 10.89 6.66
C GLY A 163 27.55 9.54 7.42
N THR A 164 26.41 9.11 7.98
CA THR A 164 26.31 7.79 8.62
C THR A 164 25.97 6.73 7.58
N PRO A 165 26.70 5.61 7.50
CA PRO A 165 26.34 4.53 6.59
C PRO A 165 25.10 3.77 7.08
N TYR A 166 24.24 3.37 6.13
CA TYR A 166 23.03 2.60 6.35
C TYR A 166 23.01 1.40 5.40
N THR A 167 22.86 0.19 5.92
CA THR A 167 22.69 -1.00 5.07
C THR A 167 21.32 -0.98 4.40
N ALA A 168 21.21 -1.61 3.23
CA ALA A 168 19.93 -1.81 2.57
C ALA A 168 18.88 -2.41 3.54
N GLY A 169 17.64 -1.93 3.45
CA GLY A 169 16.53 -2.24 4.35
C GLY A 169 16.44 -1.37 5.60
N THR A 170 17.43 -0.53 5.92
CA THR A 170 17.37 0.33 7.12
C THR A 170 16.33 1.43 6.96
N VAL A 171 15.41 1.55 7.92
CA VAL A 171 14.44 2.64 7.99
C VAL A 171 14.94 3.74 8.93
N VAL A 172 14.85 4.99 8.48
CA VAL A 172 15.18 6.17 9.26
C VAL A 172 14.04 7.19 9.24
N ARG A 173 13.94 7.98 10.31
CA ARG A 173 13.14 9.21 10.30
C ARG A 173 14.01 10.37 9.84
N TYR A 174 13.66 10.99 8.72
CA TYR A 174 14.40 12.11 8.16
C TYR A 174 13.97 13.44 8.80
N THR A 175 14.71 14.51 8.52
CA THR A 175 14.55 15.83 9.16
C THR A 175 13.24 16.53 8.79
N ASP A 176 12.62 16.14 7.68
CA ASP A 176 11.29 16.58 7.25
C ASP A 176 10.14 15.87 8.01
N GLY A 177 10.48 14.96 8.92
CA GLY A 177 9.52 14.17 9.70
C GLY A 177 8.95 12.95 8.98
N ARG A 178 9.31 12.72 7.71
CA ARG A 178 8.95 11.52 6.95
C ARG A 178 9.94 10.40 7.23
N TYR A 179 9.57 9.19 6.82
CA TYR A 179 10.43 8.01 6.92
C TYR A 179 10.94 7.62 5.55
N TYR A 180 12.13 7.03 5.54
CA TYR A 180 12.81 6.57 4.33
C TYR A 180 13.49 5.23 4.61
N ILE A 181 13.50 4.37 3.59
CA ILE A 181 14.20 3.08 3.63
C ILE A 181 15.39 3.11 2.68
N ALA A 182 16.53 2.59 3.13
CA ALA A 182 17.68 2.42 2.26
C ALA A 182 17.41 1.27 1.27
N GLU A 183 17.28 1.53 -0.02
CA GLU A 183 17.08 0.48 -1.04
C GLU A 183 18.40 -0.25 -1.38
N HIS A 184 19.51 0.46 -1.20
CA HIS A 184 20.87 -0.03 -1.37
C HIS A 184 21.74 0.37 -0.18
N ASP A 185 22.90 -0.29 -0.01
CA ASP A 185 23.88 0.09 1.01
C ASP A 185 24.33 1.53 0.76
N ASN A 186 23.94 2.41 1.67
CA ASN A 186 24.15 3.84 1.56
C ASN A 186 25.34 4.28 2.41
N PRO A 187 26.39 4.88 1.81
CA PRO A 187 27.56 5.39 2.55
C PRO A 187 27.33 6.72 3.31
N GLY A 188 26.09 7.22 3.40
CA GLY A 188 25.72 8.43 4.13
C GLY A 188 25.10 9.54 3.29
N TYR A 189 24.67 9.24 2.06
CA TYR A 189 23.92 10.15 1.20
C TYR A 189 22.53 10.46 1.75
N ASP A 190 22.02 11.61 1.37
CA ASP A 190 20.80 12.20 1.90
C ASP A 190 19.51 11.61 1.24
N PRO A 191 18.48 11.24 2.05
CA PRO A 191 17.17 10.76 1.60
C PRO A 191 16.44 11.58 0.56
N ILE A 192 16.60 12.90 0.53
CA ILE A 192 15.90 13.75 -0.45
C ILE A 192 16.76 14.12 -1.65
N ILE A 193 18.06 13.82 -1.61
CA ILE A 193 18.99 14.11 -2.72
C ILE A 193 19.17 12.87 -3.60
N SER A 194 19.23 11.67 -3.01
CA SER A 194 19.51 10.45 -3.75
C SER A 194 18.39 9.43 -3.61
N THR A 195 17.45 9.51 -4.55
CA THR A 195 16.39 8.51 -4.75
C THR A 195 16.91 7.15 -5.24
N TRP A 196 18.21 7.05 -5.52
CA TRP A 196 18.85 5.75 -5.75
C TRP A 196 19.04 4.98 -4.45
N TYR A 197 19.50 5.65 -3.40
CA TYR A 197 19.72 4.98 -2.12
C TYR A 197 18.50 4.94 -1.23
N TRP A 198 17.55 5.87 -1.41
CA TRP A 198 16.43 6.05 -0.50
C TRP A 198 15.10 6.10 -1.23
N ASP A 199 14.15 5.34 -0.70
CA ASP A 199 12.75 5.45 -1.06
C ASP A 199 11.91 5.94 0.13
N PRO A 200 10.87 6.75 -0.10
CA PRO A 200 9.90 7.09 0.94
C PRO A 200 9.31 5.84 1.57
N TYR A 201 9.27 5.81 2.89
CA TYR A 201 8.77 4.69 3.68
C TYR A 201 7.49 5.11 4.41
N ALA A 202 6.41 4.36 4.19
CA ALA A 202 5.14 4.63 4.86
C ALA A 202 5.04 3.90 6.20
N CYS A 203 5.15 4.68 7.28
CA CYS A 203 4.59 4.35 8.59
C CYS A 203 3.14 4.84 8.64
#